data_AF-A0A8T5YMK9-F1
#
_entry.id   AF-A0A8T5YMK9-F1
#
_cell.length_a   1.000
_cell.length_b   1.000
_cell.length_c   1.000
_cell.angle_alpha   90.00
_cell.angle_beta   90.00
_cell.angle_gamma   90.00
#
_symmetry.space_group_name_H-M   'P 1'
#
loop_
_entity.id
_entity.type
_entity.pdbx_description
1 polymer ?
#
loop_
_entity_poly.entity_id
_entity_poly.type
_entity_poly.pdbx_seq_one_letter_code
_entity_poly.pdbx_strand_id
1 'polypeptide(L)'
;IAAEILAALDGTLDDFIVARETEGQALKALIEQRLEGVTAEVIKVRAHMPEILQWQRERLVAKLEDAQVQLENNRLEQELVLLAQRIDVAEELDRLEAHVKETYNILKKKEAVGRRLDFMMQEFNRESNTLASKSINAEVTNSAIELKVLIEQMREQIQNIE
;
A
#
# COMPACT_ATOMS: atom_id res chain seq x y z
N ILE A 1 -45.13 27.62 16.73
CA ILE A 1 -45.04 26.20 16.30
C ILE A 1 -44.27 26.03 14.99
N ALA A 2 -44.81 26.31 13.80
CA ALA A 2 -44.07 26.05 12.54
C ALA A 2 -42.73 26.79 12.43
N ALA A 3 -42.69 28.08 12.79
CA ALA A 3 -41.46 28.88 12.78
C ALA A 3 -40.42 28.42 13.83
N GLU A 4 -40.88 27.97 15.00
CA GLU A 4 -40.01 27.45 16.07
C GLU A 4 -39.43 26.07 15.69
N ILE A 5 -40.21 25.23 15.01
CA ILE A 5 -39.74 23.95 14.48
C ILE A 5 -38.69 24.15 13.39
N LEU A 6 -38.90 25.11 12.48
CA LEU A 6 -37.90 25.44 11.45
C LEU A 6 -36.60 25.97 12.06
N ALA A 7 -36.69 26.87 13.05
CA ALA A 7 -35.51 27.38 13.74
C ALA A 7 -34.74 26.28 14.50
N ALA A 8 -35.45 25.33 15.13
CA ALA A 8 -34.82 24.19 15.78
C ALA A 8 -34.19 23.21 14.77
N LEU A 9 -34.82 23.01 13.60
CA LEU A 9 -34.28 22.21 12.52
C LEU A 9 -33.00 22.81 11.97
N ASP A 10 -32.98 24.12 11.70
CA ASP A 10 -31.80 24.82 11.20
C ASP A 10 -30.62 24.67 12.18
N GLY A 11 -30.83 24.88 13.48
CA GLY A 11 -29.79 24.67 14.49
C GLY A 11 -29.29 23.23 14.56
N THR A 12 -30.18 22.25 14.41
CA THR A 12 -29.80 20.82 14.39
C THR A 12 -28.99 20.46 13.15
N LEU A 13 -29.33 21.06 11.99
CA LEU A 13 -28.58 20.87 10.74
C LEU A 13 -27.18 21.48 10.83
N ASP A 14 -27.06 22.67 11.42
CA ASP A 14 -25.76 23.31 11.66
C ASP A 14 -24.88 22.45 12.58
N ASP A 15 -25.43 21.97 13.70
CA ASP A 15 -24.72 21.07 14.62
C ASP A 15 -24.29 19.78 13.93
N PHE A 16 -25.15 19.22 13.07
CA PHE A 16 -24.84 18.02 12.28
C PHE A 16 -23.69 18.24 11.29
N ILE A 17 -23.68 19.39 10.59
CA ILE A 17 -22.61 19.76 9.66
C ILE A 17 -21.28 19.87 10.41
N VAL A 18 -21.26 20.59 11.54
CA VAL A 18 -20.04 20.77 12.37
C VAL A 18 -19.51 19.42 12.87
N ALA A 19 -20.40 18.53 13.30
CA ALA A 19 -20.02 17.19 13.74
C ALA A 19 -19.36 16.39 12.59
N ARG A 20 -19.95 16.41 11.39
CA ARG A 20 -19.41 15.72 10.20
C ARG A 20 -18.08 16.29 9.73
N GLU A 21 -17.90 17.61 9.79
CA GLU A 21 -16.62 18.23 9.45
C GLU A 21 -15.51 17.85 10.44
N THR A 22 -15.84 17.80 11.73
CA THR A 22 -14.88 17.41 12.78
C THR A 22 -14.45 15.96 12.63
N GLU A 23 -15.42 15.06 12.40
CA GLU A 23 -15.16 13.64 12.12
C GLU A 23 -14.28 13.46 10.88
N GLY A 24 -14.61 14.16 9.78
CA GLY A 24 -13.84 14.09 8.54
C GLY A 24 -12.39 14.57 8.69
N GLN A 25 -12.15 15.59 9.52
CA GLN A 25 -10.79 16.06 9.83
C GLN A 25 -10.00 15.02 10.64
N ALA A 26 -10.62 14.42 11.65
CA ALA A 26 -9.98 13.39 12.48
C ALA A 26 -9.61 12.16 11.65
N LEU A 27 -10.53 11.71 10.79
CA LEU A 27 -10.27 10.63 9.85
C LEU A 27 -9.11 10.94 8.92
N LYS A 28 -9.13 12.13 8.31
CA LYS A 28 -8.08 12.53 7.38
C LYS A 28 -6.71 12.42 8.03
N ALA A 29 -6.55 12.95 9.25
CA ALA A 29 -5.30 12.87 9.99
C ALA A 29 -4.86 11.42 10.26
N LEU A 30 -5.81 10.53 10.58
CA LEU A 30 -5.53 9.10 10.78
C LEU A 30 -5.04 8.44 9.49
N ILE A 31 -5.72 8.66 8.37
CA ILE A 31 -5.31 8.12 7.07
C ILE A 31 -3.92 8.63 6.68
N GLU A 32 -3.67 9.94 6.83
CA GLU A 32 -2.35 10.53 6.55
C GLU A 32 -1.24 9.86 7.38
N GLN A 33 -1.46 9.63 8.68
CA GLN A 33 -0.53 8.89 9.53
C GLN A 33 -0.25 7.47 9.03
N ARG A 34 -1.26 6.77 8.51
CA ARG A 34 -1.07 5.42 7.95
C ARG A 34 -0.35 5.44 6.61
N LEU A 35 -0.59 6.45 5.77
CA LEU A 35 0.15 6.66 4.53
C LEU A 35 1.64 6.93 4.78
N GLU A 36 1.98 7.64 5.86
CA GLU A 36 3.37 7.79 6.30
C GLU A 36 3.99 6.43 6.66
N GLY A 37 3.28 5.58 7.39
CA GLY A 37 3.70 4.21 7.69
C GLY A 37 3.93 3.36 6.44
N VAL A 38 3.00 3.42 5.47
CA VAL A 38 3.16 2.74 4.17
C VAL A 38 4.42 3.22 3.44
N THR A 39 4.65 4.54 3.44
CA THR A 39 5.84 5.13 2.82
C THR A 39 7.13 4.66 3.50
N ALA A 40 7.13 4.56 4.83
CA ALA A 40 8.27 4.07 5.59
C ALA A 40 8.61 2.61 5.25
N GLU A 41 7.59 1.75 5.15
CA GLU A 41 7.78 0.34 4.75
C GLU A 41 8.30 0.21 3.32
N VAL A 42 7.79 1.03 2.38
CA VAL A 42 8.31 1.07 1.01
C VAL A 42 9.80 1.45 0.99
N ILE A 43 10.18 2.50 1.71
CA ILE A 43 11.59 2.93 1.83
C ILE A 43 12.44 1.81 2.43
N LYS A 44 11.95 1.17 3.49
CA LYS A 44 12.63 0.05 4.15
C LYS A 44 12.90 -1.08 3.15
N VAL A 45 11.90 -1.52 2.39
CA VAL A 45 12.07 -2.58 1.39
C VAL A 45 13.07 -2.16 0.32
N ARG A 46 12.96 -0.94 -0.23
CA ARG A 46 13.90 -0.43 -1.24
C ARG A 46 15.35 -0.46 -0.77
N ALA A 47 15.60 -0.11 0.50
CA ALA A 47 16.95 -0.12 1.05
C ALA A 47 17.58 -1.52 1.08
N HIS A 48 16.79 -2.58 1.24
CA HIS A 48 17.25 -3.96 1.26
C HIS A 48 17.34 -4.60 -0.13
N MET A 49 16.77 -3.97 -1.17
CA MET A 49 16.76 -4.54 -2.52
C MET A 49 18.13 -4.92 -3.07
N PRO A 50 19.20 -4.10 -2.92
CA PRO A 50 20.52 -4.48 -3.40
C PRO A 50 21.04 -5.78 -2.76
N GLU A 51 20.84 -5.95 -1.45
CA GLU A 51 21.26 -7.15 -0.71
C GLU A 51 20.44 -8.37 -1.10
N ILE A 52 19.12 -8.19 -1.29
CA ILE A 52 18.22 -9.26 -1.73
C ILE A 52 18.61 -9.77 -3.13
N LEU A 53 18.94 -8.85 -4.05
CA LEU A 53 19.38 -9.21 -5.40
C LEU A 53 20.72 -9.96 -5.38
N GLN A 54 21.65 -9.53 -4.53
CA GLN A 54 22.93 -10.20 -4.37
C GLN A 54 22.77 -11.61 -3.78
N TRP A 55 21.99 -11.75 -2.70
CA TRP A 55 21.68 -13.04 -2.08
C TRP A 55 20.99 -14.00 -3.05
N GLN A 56 20.07 -13.49 -3.88
CA GLN A 56 19.42 -14.28 -4.93
C GLN A 56 20.41 -14.82 -5.94
N ARG A 57 21.34 -13.95 -6.40
CA ARG A 57 22.38 -14.33 -7.35
C ARG A 57 23.27 -15.43 -6.80
N GLU A 58 23.76 -15.27 -5.57
CA GLU A 58 24.63 -16.26 -4.92
C GLU A 58 23.93 -17.60 -4.74
N ARG A 59 22.67 -17.59 -4.30
CA ARG A 59 21.87 -18.80 -4.14
C ARG A 59 21.63 -19.52 -5.46
N LEU A 60 21.48 -18.79 -6.57
CA LEU A 60 21.33 -19.36 -7.89
C LEU A 60 22.64 -20.01 -8.37
N VAL A 61 23.76 -19.32 -8.23
CA VAL A 61 25.08 -19.84 -8.58
C VAL A 61 25.36 -21.14 -7.83
N ALA A 62 25.15 -21.16 -6.51
CA ALA A 62 25.33 -22.37 -5.70
C ALA A 62 24.47 -23.55 -6.17
N LYS A 63 23.20 -23.30 -6.53
CA LYS A 63 22.31 -24.36 -7.07
C LYS A 63 22.80 -24.91 -8.42
N LEU A 64 23.38 -24.06 -9.26
CA LEU A 64 23.88 -24.46 -10.57
C LEU A 64 25.17 -25.29 -10.44
N GLU A 65 26.04 -24.91 -9.49
CA GLU A 65 27.25 -25.66 -9.14
C GLU A 65 26.91 -27.06 -8.57
N ASP A 66 25.94 -27.13 -7.65
CA ASP A 66 25.47 -28.40 -7.06
C ASP A 66 24.86 -29.36 -8.09
N ALA A 67 24.25 -28.82 -9.16
CA ALA A 67 23.60 -29.62 -10.18
C ALA A 67 24.59 -30.29 -11.17
N GLN A 68 25.91 -30.03 -11.06
CA GLN A 68 26.95 -30.47 -12.01
C GLN A 68 26.61 -30.18 -13.49
N VAL A 69 25.71 -29.22 -13.73
CA VAL A 69 25.40 -28.78 -15.08
C VAL A 69 26.60 -27.97 -15.53
N GLN A 70 27.38 -28.50 -16.47
CA GLN A 70 28.34 -27.69 -17.21
C GLN A 70 27.56 -26.50 -17.75
N LEU A 71 27.88 -25.30 -17.24
CA LEU A 71 27.22 -24.05 -17.56
C LEU A 71 27.40 -23.76 -19.05
N GLU A 72 26.55 -24.31 -19.90
CA GLU A 72 26.33 -23.76 -21.22
C GLU A 72 25.71 -22.38 -21.01
N ASN A 73 26.45 -21.32 -21.34
CA ASN A 73 26.09 -19.91 -21.14
C ASN A 73 24.61 -19.58 -21.46
N ASN A 74 24.01 -20.28 -22.44
CA ASN A 74 22.61 -20.11 -22.83
C ASN A 74 21.58 -20.45 -21.74
N ARG A 75 21.84 -21.42 -20.83
CA ARG A 75 20.88 -21.75 -19.74
C ARG A 75 20.95 -20.76 -18.58
N LEU A 76 22.15 -20.21 -18.31
CA LEU A 76 22.34 -19.16 -17.32
C LEU A 76 21.64 -17.87 -17.75
N GLU A 77 21.76 -17.49 -19.03
CA GLU A 77 21.03 -16.34 -19.60
C GLU A 77 19.51 -16.52 -19.55
N GLN A 78 18.98 -17.71 -19.83
CA GLN A 78 17.54 -17.98 -19.73
C GLN A 78 17.00 -17.91 -18.29
N GLU A 79 17.74 -18.44 -17.31
CA GLU A 79 17.39 -18.30 -15.88
C GLU A 79 17.53 -16.85 -15.40
N LEU A 80 18.52 -16.09 -15.88
CA LEU A 80 18.64 -14.65 -15.63
C LEU A 80 17.48 -13.86 -16.24
N VAL A 81 16.96 -14.26 -17.41
CA VAL A 81 15.76 -13.67 -18.03
C VAL A 81 14.50 -14.01 -17.22
N LEU A 82 14.36 -15.22 -16.70
CA LEU A 82 13.31 -15.61 -15.76
C LEU A 82 13.41 -14.85 -14.42
N LEU A 83 14.63 -14.54 -13.96
CA LEU A 83 14.87 -13.68 -12.81
C LEU A 83 14.55 -12.21 -13.09
N ALA A 84 14.85 -11.73 -14.30
CA ALA A 84 14.45 -10.41 -14.76
C ALA A 84 12.92 -10.28 -14.88
N GLN A 85 12.21 -11.38 -15.17
CA GLN A 85 10.75 -11.43 -15.06
C GLN A 85 10.24 -11.37 -13.60
N ARG A 86 11.12 -11.46 -12.59
CA ARG A 86 10.84 -11.19 -11.16
C ARG A 86 11.24 -9.78 -10.71
N ILE A 87 11.50 -8.84 -11.64
CA ILE A 87 11.61 -7.37 -11.42
C ILE A 87 10.33 -6.74 -10.80
N ASP A 88 9.31 -7.55 -10.60
CA ASP A 88 8.00 -7.21 -10.06
C ASP A 88 8.01 -6.49 -8.69
N VAL A 89 8.95 -6.77 -7.78
CA VAL A 89 9.00 -6.09 -6.47
C VAL A 89 9.23 -4.59 -6.61
N ALA A 90 10.13 -4.15 -7.49
CA ALA A 90 10.38 -2.72 -7.69
C ALA A 90 9.15 -2.03 -8.29
N GLU A 91 8.46 -2.72 -9.20
CA GLU A 91 7.22 -2.25 -9.81
C GLU A 91 6.09 -2.11 -8.76
N GLU A 92 5.96 -3.06 -7.84
CA GLU A 92 5.00 -2.95 -6.74
C GLU A 92 5.31 -1.77 -5.81
N LEU A 93 6.58 -1.52 -5.51
CA LEU A 93 6.98 -0.38 -4.69
C LEU A 93 6.70 0.95 -5.39
N ASP A 94 6.94 1.04 -6.71
CA ASP A 94 6.59 2.21 -7.52
C ASP A 94 5.08 2.45 -7.55
N ARG A 95 4.27 1.38 -7.69
CA ARG A 95 2.81 1.45 -7.61
C ARG A 95 2.32 1.90 -6.25
N LEU A 96 2.84 1.32 -5.16
CA LEU A 96 2.50 1.73 -3.80
C LEU A 96 2.75 3.24 -3.59
N GLU A 97 3.89 3.77 -4.03
CA GLU A 97 4.17 5.21 -3.94
C GLU A 97 3.19 6.06 -4.77
N ALA A 98 2.83 5.61 -5.96
CA ALA A 98 1.83 6.28 -6.79
C ALA A 98 0.46 6.31 -6.09
N HIS A 99 0.05 5.18 -5.48
CA HIS A 99 -1.18 5.08 -4.71
C HIS A 99 -1.16 5.96 -3.46
N VAL A 100 -0.02 6.07 -2.75
CA VAL A 100 0.13 7.01 -1.63
C VAL A 100 -0.12 8.44 -2.11
N LYS A 101 0.55 8.87 -3.19
CA LYS A 101 0.39 10.22 -3.75
C LYS A 101 -1.05 10.50 -4.16
N GLU A 102 -1.72 9.55 -4.82
CA GLU A 102 -3.10 9.73 -5.23
C GLU A 102 -4.06 9.78 -4.04
N THR A 103 -3.83 8.98 -2.99
CA THR A 103 -4.65 9.04 -1.77
C THR A 103 -4.54 10.41 -1.10
N TYR A 104 -3.34 10.99 -1.01
CA TYR A 104 -3.17 12.38 -0.55
C TYR A 104 -3.92 13.40 -1.42
N ASN A 105 -3.98 13.19 -2.73
CA ASN A 105 -4.75 14.07 -3.64
C ASN A 105 -6.25 13.94 -3.43
N ILE A 106 -6.74 12.71 -3.21
CA ILE A 106 -8.14 12.45 -2.90
C ILE A 106 -8.56 13.15 -1.60
N LEU A 107 -7.76 13.06 -0.54
CA LEU A 107 -8.03 13.70 0.76
C LEU A 107 -8.05 15.24 0.75
N LYS A 108 -7.58 15.88 -0.34
CA LYS A 108 -7.64 17.34 -0.51
C LYS A 108 -8.93 17.82 -1.18
N LYS A 109 -9.72 16.92 -1.75
CA LYS A 109 -10.95 17.28 -2.48
C LYS A 109 -12.06 17.65 -1.49
N LYS A 110 -12.88 18.64 -1.84
CA LYS A 110 -14.04 19.09 -1.05
C LYS A 110 -15.34 18.38 -1.44
N GLU A 111 -15.24 17.17 -1.96
CA GLU A 111 -16.37 16.35 -2.41
C GLU A 111 -16.40 15.03 -1.63
N ALA A 112 -17.48 14.25 -1.77
CA ALA A 112 -17.54 12.92 -1.18
C ALA A 112 -16.49 12.01 -1.84
N VAL A 113 -15.55 11.49 -1.03
CA VAL A 113 -14.40 10.71 -1.52
C VAL A 113 -14.39 9.25 -1.08
N GLY A 114 -15.32 8.80 -0.24
CA GLY A 114 -15.34 7.44 0.34
C GLY A 114 -15.12 6.32 -0.70
N ARG A 115 -15.91 6.29 -1.78
CA ARG A 115 -15.75 5.29 -2.85
C ARG A 115 -14.38 5.30 -3.53
N ARG A 116 -13.76 6.49 -3.66
CA ARG A 116 -12.41 6.58 -4.23
C ARG A 116 -11.37 6.06 -3.26
N LEU A 117 -11.54 6.34 -1.97
CA LEU A 117 -10.68 5.78 -0.92
C LEU A 117 -10.82 4.26 -0.83
N ASP A 118 -12.03 3.71 -0.94
CA ASP A 118 -12.25 2.25 -1.02
C ASP A 118 -11.51 1.61 -2.19
N PHE A 119 -11.57 2.24 -3.37
CA PHE A 119 -10.81 1.80 -4.53
C PHE A 119 -9.31 1.80 -4.24
N MET A 120 -8.78 2.87 -3.63
CA MET A 120 -7.37 2.91 -3.24
C MET A 120 -6.99 1.79 -2.27
N MET A 121 -7.85 1.45 -1.31
CA MET A 121 -7.58 0.33 -0.38
C MET A 121 -7.51 -1.01 -1.10
N GLN A 122 -8.31 -1.22 -2.16
CA GLN A 122 -8.22 -2.41 -2.99
C GLN A 122 -6.89 -2.47 -3.75
N GLU A 123 -6.48 -1.36 -4.35
CA GLU A 123 -5.21 -1.27 -5.08
C GLU A 123 -4.02 -1.50 -4.13
N PHE A 124 -3.98 -0.85 -2.96
CA PHE A 124 -2.94 -1.10 -1.96
C PHE A 124 -2.88 -2.57 -1.52
N ASN A 125 -4.04 -3.19 -1.29
CA ASN A 125 -4.11 -4.58 -0.86
C ASN A 125 -3.57 -5.53 -1.95
N ARG A 126 -3.88 -5.23 -3.22
CA ARG A 126 -3.37 -5.98 -4.37
C ARG A 126 -1.84 -5.97 -4.38
N GLU A 127 -1.22 -4.81 -4.25
CA GLU A 127 0.25 -4.72 -4.37
C GLU A 127 0.96 -5.28 -3.14
N SER A 128 0.38 -5.10 -1.96
CA SER A 128 0.86 -5.77 -0.74
C SER A 128 0.77 -7.31 -0.82
N ASN A 129 -0.29 -7.87 -1.43
CA ASN A 129 -0.39 -9.31 -1.67
C ASN A 129 0.65 -9.81 -2.66
N THR A 130 0.91 -9.03 -3.71
CA THR A 130 1.93 -9.38 -4.70
C THR A 130 3.32 -9.38 -4.07
N LEU A 131 3.65 -8.35 -3.27
CA LEU A 131 4.88 -8.30 -2.47
C LEU A 131 5.01 -9.51 -1.54
N ALA A 132 3.95 -9.86 -0.80
CA ALA A 132 3.99 -10.99 0.13
C ALA A 132 4.20 -12.34 -0.58
N SER A 133 3.51 -12.57 -1.70
CA SER A 133 3.55 -13.84 -2.44
C SER A 133 4.82 -14.06 -3.24
N LYS A 134 5.51 -12.96 -3.62
CA LYS A 134 6.77 -13.00 -4.37
C LYS A 134 7.99 -12.76 -3.48
N SER A 135 7.76 -12.44 -2.20
CA SER A 135 8.83 -12.31 -1.22
C SER A 135 9.55 -13.65 -1.04
N ILE A 136 10.87 -13.59 -1.14
CA ILE A 136 11.77 -14.70 -0.83
C ILE A 136 12.74 -14.35 0.31
N ASN A 137 12.55 -13.19 0.92
CA ASN A 137 13.37 -12.63 1.99
C ASN A 137 12.48 -12.28 3.17
N ALA A 138 12.91 -12.61 4.38
CA ALA A 138 12.10 -12.41 5.59
C ALA A 138 11.72 -10.94 5.83
N GLU A 139 12.62 -9.99 5.52
CA GLU A 139 12.34 -8.55 5.69
C GLU A 139 11.23 -8.08 4.74
N VAL A 140 11.25 -8.50 3.48
CA VAL A 140 10.18 -8.16 2.52
C VAL A 140 8.85 -8.77 2.95
N THR A 141 8.87 -10.00 3.47
CA THR A 141 7.65 -10.63 4.01
C THR A 141 7.11 -9.85 5.21
N ASN A 142 7.97 -9.45 6.14
CA ASN A 142 7.57 -8.69 7.32
C ASN A 142 6.99 -7.33 6.93
N SER A 143 7.64 -6.60 6.03
CA SER A 143 7.12 -5.33 5.51
C SER A 143 5.81 -5.51 4.76
N ALA A 144 5.64 -6.59 3.99
CA ALA A 144 4.37 -6.87 3.33
C ALA A 144 3.24 -7.14 4.32
N ILE A 145 3.51 -7.80 5.46
CA ILE A 145 2.53 -8.01 6.54
C ILE A 145 2.17 -6.67 7.20
N GLU A 146 3.16 -5.83 7.51
CA GLU A 146 2.91 -4.51 8.12
C GLU A 146 2.07 -3.63 7.19
N LEU A 147 2.38 -3.63 5.89
CA LEU A 147 1.57 -2.95 4.88
C LEU A 147 0.11 -3.41 4.95
N LYS A 148 -0.16 -4.72 5.04
CA LYS A 148 -1.55 -5.23 5.17
C LYS A 148 -2.26 -4.70 6.40
N VAL A 149 -1.56 -4.63 7.53
CA VAL A 149 -2.13 -4.11 8.79
C VAL A 149 -2.51 -2.64 8.62
N LEU A 150 -1.61 -1.81 8.07
CA LEU A 150 -1.87 -0.40 7.82
C LEU A 150 -3.03 -0.19 6.84
N ILE A 151 -3.09 -0.99 5.77
CA ILE A 151 -4.16 -0.93 4.76
C ILE A 151 -5.50 -1.32 5.37
N GLU A 152 -5.55 -2.39 6.17
CA GLU A 152 -6.78 -2.83 6.81
C GLU A 152 -7.30 -1.79 7.82
N GLN A 153 -6.40 -1.20 8.61
CA GLN A 153 -6.75 -0.10 9.52
C GLN A 153 -7.32 1.09 8.75
N MET A 154 -6.73 1.50 7.62
CA MET A 154 -7.30 2.56 6.79
C MET A 154 -8.67 2.16 6.25
N ARG A 155 -8.82 0.93 5.74
CA ARG A 155 -10.08 0.44 5.18
C ARG A 155 -11.21 0.42 6.20
N GLU A 156 -10.95 -0.05 7.41
CA GLU A 156 -11.94 -0.07 8.51
C GLU A 156 -12.41 1.35 8.83
N GLN A 157 -11.48 2.31 8.92
CA GLN A 157 -11.83 3.71 9.19
C GLN A 157 -12.63 4.33 8.03
N ILE A 158 -12.30 3.99 6.78
CA ILE A 158 -13.05 4.46 5.59
C ILE A 158 -14.48 3.91 5.59
N GLN A 159 -14.67 2.64 5.98
CA GLN A 159 -15.98 1.98 5.98
C GLN A 159 -16.85 2.41 7.16
N ASN A 160 -16.26 2.84 8.27
CA ASN A 160 -16.99 3.32 9.43
C ASN A 160 -17.61 4.71 9.22
N ILE A 161 -17.30 5.40 8.11
CA ILE A 161 -17.90 6.68 7.73
C ILE A 161 -19.10 6.39 6.83
N GLU A 162 -20.25 6.16 7.43
CA GLU A 162 -21.55 6.30 6.77
C GLU A 162 -22.24 7.59 7.22
#